data_AF-A0A4Q3F6W3-F1
#
_entry.id   AF-A0A4Q3F6W3-F1
#
_cell.length_a   1.000
_cell.length_b   1.000
_cell.length_c   1.000
_cell.angle_alpha   90.00
_cell.angle_beta   90.00
_cell.angle_gamma   90.00
#
_symmetry.space_group_name_H-M   'P 1'
#
loop_
_entity.id
_entity.type
_entity.pdbx_description
1 polymer ?
#
loop_
_entity_poly.entity_id
_entity_poly.type
_entity_poly.pdbx_seq_one_letter_code
_entity_poly.pdbx_strand_id
1 'polypeptide(L)'
;VGFEAERSFLDKVKATINFEKGSMKVLEMCFRAVRRAGTVTVVGVYGTPFDNFPVHRMFDKGITIKQGQAPVLNYIDHLIELVTTEKVVLDDIISHRLPLSEVAHGYDIFKNKEDDCVKVVLTP
;
A
#
# COMPACT_ATOMS: atom_id res chain seq x y z
N VAL A 1 4.78 -5.44 4.71
CA VAL A 1 4.33 -4.50 3.66
C VAL A 1 3.21 -5.15 2.89
N GLY A 2 2.08 -4.45 2.75
CA GLY A 2 0.81 -5.04 2.33
C GLY A 2 -0.12 -5.14 3.53
N PHE A 3 -1.11 -4.26 3.59
CA PHE A 3 -2.31 -4.46 4.40
C PHE A 3 -3.06 -5.63 3.74
N GLU A 4 -2.60 -6.87 3.94
CA GLU A 4 -3.45 -8.01 3.61
C GLU A 4 -4.60 -7.95 4.61
N ALA A 5 -5.78 -7.54 4.12
CA ALA A 5 -7.00 -7.59 4.90
C ALA A 5 -7.15 -8.99 5.50
N GLU A 6 -7.44 -9.07 6.80
CA GLU A 6 -7.67 -10.34 7.48
C GLU A 6 -8.67 -11.19 6.67
N ARG A 7 -8.21 -12.37 6.25
CA ARG A 7 -9.03 -13.34 5.52
C ARG A 7 -9.65 -14.28 6.55
N SER A 8 -10.98 -14.28 6.65
CA SER A 8 -11.70 -15.27 7.46
C SER A 8 -11.50 -16.67 6.87
N PHE A 9 -11.81 -17.71 7.65
CA PHE A 9 -11.72 -19.10 7.18
C PHE A 9 -12.53 -19.34 5.90
N LEU A 10 -13.73 -18.76 5.81
CA LEU A 10 -14.58 -18.86 4.62
C LEU A 10 -13.97 -18.16 3.40
N ASP A 11 -13.27 -17.03 3.60
CA ASP A 11 -12.59 -16.34 2.50
C ASP A 11 -11.42 -17.13 1.97
N LYS A 12 -10.67 -17.82 2.85
CA LYS A 12 -9.57 -18.70 2.43
C LYS A 12 -10.10 -19.86 1.59
N VAL A 13 -11.17 -20.52 2.05
CA VAL A 13 -11.81 -21.61 1.31
C VAL A 13 -12.35 -21.12 -0.04
N LYS A 14 -13.05 -19.99 -0.07
CA LYS A 14 -13.57 -19.42 -1.32
C LYS A 14 -12.46 -19.00 -2.28
N ALA A 15 -11.38 -18.39 -1.77
CA ALA A 15 -10.22 -18.04 -2.57
C ALA A 15 -9.52 -19.28 -3.14
N THR A 16 -9.43 -20.38 -2.38
CA THR A 16 -8.90 -21.66 -2.89
C THR A 16 -9.79 -22.26 -3.97
N ILE A 17 -11.12 -22.23 -3.81
CA ILE A 17 -12.08 -22.74 -4.80
C ILE A 17 -12.06 -21.88 -6.08
N ASN A 18 -11.93 -20.55 -5.94
CA ASN A 18 -11.91 -19.61 -7.06
C ASN A 18 -10.50 -19.35 -7.63
N PHE A 19 -9.45 -20.01 -7.11
CA PHE A 19 -8.04 -19.73 -7.45
C PHE A 19 -7.61 -18.25 -7.28
N GLU A 20 -8.29 -17.50 -6.40
CA GLU A 20 -8.00 -16.09 -6.13
C GLU A 20 -6.73 -15.98 -5.26
N LYS A 21 -5.63 -15.49 -5.83
CA LYS A 21 -4.35 -15.31 -5.10
C LYS A 21 -4.34 -14.04 -4.22
N GLY A 22 -5.04 -12.98 -4.61
CA GLY A 22 -5.14 -11.73 -3.84
C GLY A 22 -6.49 -11.52 -3.14
N SER A 23 -6.60 -10.48 -2.31
CA SER A 23 -7.87 -10.02 -1.72
C SER A 23 -8.35 -8.69 -2.32
N MET A 24 -9.60 -8.64 -2.78
CA MET A 24 -10.24 -7.41 -3.30
C MET A 24 -11.09 -6.68 -2.26
N LYS A 25 -11.18 -7.19 -1.03
CA LYS A 25 -12.08 -6.67 0.00
C LYS A 25 -11.93 -5.17 0.26
N VAL A 26 -10.69 -4.68 0.36
CA VAL A 26 -10.42 -3.26 0.61
C VAL A 26 -10.89 -2.41 -0.57
N LEU A 27 -10.65 -2.83 -1.81
CA LEU A 27 -11.16 -2.14 -3.00
C LEU A 27 -12.68 -2.12 -3.02
N GLU A 28 -13.33 -3.24 -2.69
CA GLU A 28 -14.78 -3.30 -2.61
C GLU A 28 -15.34 -2.33 -1.55
N MET A 29 -14.71 -2.28 -0.36
CA MET A 29 -15.05 -1.32 0.69
C MET A 29 -14.90 0.12 0.21
N CYS A 30 -13.80 0.45 -0.48
CA CYS A 30 -13.59 1.77 -1.08
C CYS A 30 -14.67 2.12 -2.10
N PHE A 31 -15.01 1.20 -3.01
CA PHE A 31 -16.06 1.42 -4.02
C PHE A 31 -17.45 1.58 -3.39
N ARG A 32 -17.71 0.96 -2.25
CA ARG A 32 -18.96 1.18 -1.47
C ARG A 32 -18.96 2.54 -0.79
N ALA A 33 -17.85 2.92 -0.15
CA ALA A 33 -17.75 4.12 0.67
C ALA A 33 -17.67 5.43 -0.13
N VAL A 34 -17.00 5.43 -1.29
CA VAL A 34 -16.80 6.65 -2.09
C VAL A 34 -18.14 7.25 -2.56
N ARG A 35 -18.29 8.57 -2.66
CA ARG A 35 -19.52 9.17 -3.23
C ARG A 35 -19.69 8.82 -4.72
N ARG A 36 -20.90 9.03 -5.26
CA ARG A 36 -21.13 9.02 -6.73
C ARG A 36 -20.23 10.06 -7.42
N ALA A 37 -19.74 9.72 -8.60
CA ALA A 37 -18.73 10.45 -9.37
C ALA A 37 -17.45 10.75 -8.56
N GLY A 38 -17.08 9.86 -7.63
CA GLY A 38 -15.88 10.00 -6.82
C GLY A 38 -14.66 9.26 -7.38
N THR A 39 -13.50 9.49 -6.76
CA THR A 39 -12.22 8.88 -7.16
C THR A 39 -11.73 7.91 -6.10
N VAL A 40 -11.29 6.72 -6.53
CA VAL A 40 -10.56 5.77 -5.70
C VAL A 40 -9.13 5.67 -6.24
N THR A 41 -8.15 6.05 -5.41
CA THR A 41 -6.73 5.94 -5.74
C THR A 41 -6.15 4.68 -5.11
N VAL A 42 -5.50 3.85 -5.92
CA VAL A 42 -4.86 2.60 -5.48
C VAL A 42 -3.35 2.81 -5.43
N VAL A 43 -2.81 2.80 -4.21
CA VAL A 43 -1.36 2.87 -3.95
C VAL A 43 -0.94 1.55 -3.31
N GLY A 44 -0.04 0.82 -3.97
CA GLY A 44 0.41 -0.51 -3.54
C GLY A 44 0.74 -1.41 -4.71
N VAL A 45 1.18 -2.63 -4.43
CA VAL A 45 1.54 -3.63 -5.44
C VAL A 45 0.49 -4.74 -5.46
N TYR A 46 -0.21 -4.88 -6.57
CA TYR A 46 -1.20 -5.93 -6.84
C TYR A 46 -0.66 -6.83 -7.95
N GLY A 47 0.15 -7.81 -7.57
CA GLY A 47 0.95 -8.61 -8.51
C GLY A 47 0.26 -9.82 -9.14
N THR A 48 -1.00 -10.09 -8.79
CA THR A 48 -1.75 -11.26 -9.29
C THR A 48 -3.08 -10.82 -9.89
N PRO A 49 -3.63 -11.53 -10.89
CA PRO A 49 -5.00 -11.32 -11.36
C PRO A 49 -6.04 -11.56 -10.25
N PHE A 50 -7.22 -10.97 -10.42
CA PHE A 50 -8.37 -11.08 -9.51
C PHE A 50 -9.64 -11.32 -10.32
N ASP A 51 -10.56 -12.12 -9.76
CA ASP A 51 -11.88 -12.39 -10.33
C ASP A 51 -12.98 -11.63 -9.57
N ASN A 52 -14.22 -11.66 -10.09
CA ASN A 52 -15.41 -11.07 -9.45
C ASN A 52 -15.35 -9.55 -9.22
N PHE A 53 -14.68 -8.82 -10.11
CA PHE A 53 -14.55 -7.36 -10.00
C PHE A 53 -15.94 -6.66 -10.06
N PRO A 54 -16.27 -5.76 -9.12
CA PRO A 54 -17.62 -5.20 -8.98
C PRO A 54 -17.92 -4.08 -10.00
N VAL A 55 -17.76 -4.37 -11.29
CA VAL A 55 -17.95 -3.42 -12.41
C VAL A 55 -19.30 -2.73 -12.35
N HIS A 56 -20.37 -3.48 -12.02
CA HIS A 56 -21.73 -2.95 -11.89
C HIS A 56 -21.82 -1.74 -10.95
N ARG A 57 -21.12 -1.80 -9.80
CA ARG A 57 -21.14 -0.74 -8.78
C ARG A 57 -20.32 0.46 -9.22
N MET A 58 -19.18 0.21 -9.85
CA MET A 58 -18.33 1.28 -10.37
C MET A 58 -19.04 2.05 -11.47
N PHE A 59 -19.75 1.34 -12.35
CA PHE A 59 -20.56 1.93 -13.39
C PHE A 59 -21.71 2.74 -12.81
N ASP A 60 -22.52 2.15 -11.92
CA ASP A 60 -23.66 2.83 -11.28
C ASP A 60 -23.25 4.14 -10.59
N LYS A 61 -22.10 4.12 -9.93
CA LYS A 61 -21.57 5.29 -9.20
C LYS A 61 -20.70 6.19 -10.06
N GLY A 62 -20.37 5.85 -11.31
CA GLY A 62 -19.45 6.62 -12.15
C GLY A 62 -18.09 6.84 -11.50
N ILE A 63 -17.47 5.79 -10.94
CA ILE A 63 -16.22 5.90 -10.18
C ILE A 63 -15.02 6.10 -11.11
N THR A 64 -14.15 7.06 -10.79
CA THR A 64 -12.81 7.18 -11.39
C THR A 64 -11.81 6.35 -10.59
N ILE A 65 -11.04 5.49 -11.25
CA ILE A 65 -9.92 4.78 -10.63
C ILE A 65 -8.60 5.44 -11.07
N LYS A 66 -7.77 5.81 -10.11
CA LYS A 66 -6.37 6.23 -10.32
C LYS A 66 -5.42 5.20 -9.71
N GLN A 67 -4.46 4.73 -10.48
CA GLN A 67 -3.54 3.69 -10.05
C GLN A 67 -2.22 3.79 -10.81
N GLY A 68 -1.19 3.09 -10.32
CA GLY A 68 0.10 2.96 -10.99
C GLY A 68 1.27 2.93 -10.02
N GLN A 69 2.44 2.62 -10.55
CA GLN A 69 3.70 2.86 -9.83
C GLN A 69 3.98 4.36 -9.78
N ALA A 70 4.72 4.80 -8.76
CA ALA A 70 5.13 6.20 -8.67
C ALA A 70 6.05 6.55 -9.86
N PRO A 71 5.73 7.56 -10.68
CA PRO A 71 6.62 8.01 -11.75
C PRO A 71 7.69 8.92 -11.15
N VAL A 72 8.62 8.31 -10.41
CA VAL A 72 9.60 9.00 -9.55
C VAL A 72 10.35 10.10 -10.29
N LEU A 73 10.80 9.83 -11.52
CA LEU A 73 11.58 10.78 -12.32
C LEU A 73 10.82 12.09 -12.60
N ASN A 74 9.49 12.05 -12.66
CA ASN A 74 8.68 13.24 -12.92
C ASN A 74 8.50 14.12 -11.68
N TYR A 75 8.79 13.60 -10.49
CA TYR A 75 8.48 14.25 -9.22
C TYR A 75 9.71 14.48 -8.33
N ILE A 76 10.82 13.78 -8.54
CA ILE A 76 11.92 13.73 -7.58
C ILE A 76 12.50 15.13 -7.28
N ASP A 77 12.70 15.98 -8.28
CA ASP A 77 13.26 17.31 -8.08
C ASP A 77 12.32 18.20 -7.25
N HIS A 78 11.02 18.15 -7.56
CA HIS A 78 10.01 18.87 -6.79
C HIS A 78 9.91 18.37 -5.34
N LEU A 79 9.96 17.05 -5.13
CA LEU A 79 9.92 16.48 -3.79
C LEU A 79 11.15 16.87 -2.96
N ILE A 80 12.34 16.90 -3.58
CA ILE A 80 13.56 17.37 -2.93
C ILE A 80 13.41 18.85 -2.56
N GLU A 81 12.90 19.69 -3.46
CA GLU A 81 12.65 21.11 -3.18
C GLU A 81 11.73 21.31 -1.97
N LEU A 82 10.65 20.52 -1.86
CA LEU A 82 9.74 20.60 -0.70
C LEU A 82 10.46 20.29 0.62
N VAL A 83 11.39 19.34 0.62
CA VAL A 83 12.17 18.96 1.81
C VAL A 83 13.23 20.01 2.12
N THR A 84 14.00 20.46 1.12
CA THR A 84 15.09 21.43 1.32
C THR A 84 14.59 22.83 1.66
N THR A 85 13.37 23.17 1.28
CA THR A 85 12.69 24.42 1.68
C THR A 85 11.85 24.27 2.95
N GLU A 86 11.97 23.14 3.66
CA GLU A 86 11.26 22.83 4.91
C GLU A 86 9.73 22.91 4.82
N LYS A 87 9.16 22.91 3.60
CA LYS A 87 7.71 22.80 3.38
C LYS A 87 7.19 21.41 3.77
N VAL A 88 8.08 20.41 3.75
CA VAL A 88 7.84 19.05 4.25
C VAL A 88 9.02 18.66 5.12
N VAL A 89 8.76 18.34 6.39
CA VAL A 89 9.76 17.82 7.34
C VAL A 89 9.53 16.31 7.48
N LEU A 90 10.59 15.52 7.43
CA LEU A 90 10.53 14.04 7.37
C LEU A 90 11.23 13.35 8.56
N ASP A 91 11.63 14.10 9.58
CA ASP A 91 12.47 13.58 10.67
C ASP A 91 11.75 12.56 11.55
N ASP A 92 10.42 12.58 11.56
CA ASP A 92 9.56 11.70 12.35
C ASP A 92 9.32 10.32 11.69
N ILE A 93 9.63 10.16 10.40
CA ILE A 93 9.37 8.90 9.70
C ILE A 93 10.44 7.84 9.99
N ILE A 94 11.68 8.25 10.34
CA ILE A 94 12.81 7.35 10.58
C ILE A 94 12.75 6.82 12.01
N SER A 95 12.10 5.67 12.19
CA SER A 95 11.99 5.01 13.49
C SER A 95 13.32 4.43 14.01
N HIS A 96 14.19 3.93 13.12
CA HIS A 96 15.41 3.20 13.51
C HIS A 96 16.60 3.59 12.63
N ARG A 97 17.77 3.69 13.26
CA ARG A 97 19.07 3.86 12.58
C ARG A 97 20.01 2.77 13.08
N LEU A 98 20.50 1.93 12.16
CA LEU A 98 21.34 0.77 12.48
C LEU A 98 22.61 0.79 11.61
N PRO A 99 23.73 0.21 12.07
CA PRO A 99 24.88 -0.02 11.19
C PRO A 99 24.54 -1.07 10.12
N LEU A 100 25.21 -1.02 8.97
CA LEU A 100 25.00 -1.98 7.87
C LEU A 100 25.21 -3.44 8.32
N SER A 101 26.09 -3.69 9.30
CA SER A 101 26.32 -5.01 9.90
C SER A 101 25.07 -5.63 10.55
N GLU A 102 24.07 -4.82 10.88
CA GLU A 102 22.83 -5.25 11.54
C GLU A 102 21.62 -5.33 10.58
N VAL A 103 21.87 -5.32 9.27
CA VAL A 103 20.80 -5.38 8.25
C VAL A 103 19.80 -6.52 8.50
N ALA A 104 20.27 -7.70 8.94
CA ALA A 104 19.40 -8.84 9.22
C ALA A 104 18.42 -8.55 10.36
N HIS A 105 18.88 -7.90 11.42
CA HIS A 105 18.02 -7.47 12.53
C HIS A 105 17.00 -6.44 12.07
N GLY A 106 17.41 -5.46 11.26
CA GLY A 106 16.51 -4.47 10.68
C GLY A 106 15.37 -5.07 9.84
N TYR A 107 15.64 -6.15 9.10
CA TYR A 107 14.59 -6.89 8.38
C TYR A 107 13.66 -7.66 9.31
N ASP A 108 14.18 -8.23 10.40
CA ASP A 108 13.40 -9.04 11.34
C ASP A 108 12.36 -8.19 12.07
N ILE A 109 12.79 -7.07 12.67
CA ILE A 109 11.89 -6.15 13.38
C ILE A 109 10.81 -5.57 12.45
N PHE A 110 11.17 -5.25 11.20
CA PHE A 110 10.23 -4.72 10.21
C PHE A 110 9.22 -5.77 9.74
N LYS A 111 9.66 -7.03 9.57
CA LYS A 111 8.80 -8.13 9.12
C LYS A 111 7.82 -8.54 10.23
N ASN A 112 8.32 -8.66 11.46
CA ASN A 112 7.54 -9.12 12.61
C ASN A 112 6.72 -7.99 13.24
N LYS A 113 6.90 -6.74 12.76
CA LYS A 113 6.23 -5.52 13.27
C LYS A 113 6.54 -5.28 14.75
N GLU A 114 7.79 -5.49 15.10
CA GLU A 114 8.31 -5.24 16.45
C GLU A 114 8.77 -3.79 16.58
N ASP A 115 8.87 -3.32 17.82
CA ASP A 115 9.44 -2.01 18.18
C ASP A 115 8.82 -0.80 17.47
N ASP A 116 7.54 -0.90 17.10
CA ASP A 116 6.84 0.13 16.30
C ASP A 116 7.63 0.54 15.04
N CYS A 117 8.34 -0.43 14.44
CA CYS A 117 9.23 -0.17 13.31
C CYS A 117 8.48 0.31 12.06
N VAL A 118 8.72 1.57 11.65
CA VAL A 118 8.15 2.20 10.45
C VAL A 118 9.17 2.25 9.31
N LYS A 119 10.37 2.77 9.58
CA LYS A 119 11.46 2.95 8.62
C LYS A 119 12.80 2.74 9.31
N VAL A 120 13.62 1.88 8.71
CA VAL A 120 15.02 1.67 9.08
C VAL A 120 15.91 2.38 8.07
N VAL A 121 16.89 3.14 8.57
CA VAL A 121 18.00 3.68 7.77
C VAL A 121 19.28 2.98 8.21
N LEU A 122 20.02 2.43 7.23
CA LEU A 122 21.28 1.75 7.48
C LEU A 122 22.43 2.72 7.23
N THR A 123 23.31 2.90 8.22
CA THR A 123 24.54 3.68 8.10
C THR A 123 25.67 2.76 7.66
N PRO A 124 26.47 3.13 6.64
CA PRO A 124 27.62 2.35 6.18
C PRO A 124 28.65 2.06 7.27
#